data_AF-A0A485ARS3-F1
#
_entry.id   AF-A0A485ARS3-F1
#
_cell.length_a   1.000
_cell.length_b   1.000
_cell.length_c   1.000
_cell.angle_alpha   90.00
_cell.angle_beta   90.00
_cell.angle_gamma   90.00
#
_symmetry.space_group_name_H-M   'P 1'
#
loop_
_entity.id
_entity.type
_entity.pdbx_description
1 polymer ?
#
loop_
_entity_poly.entity_id
_entity_poly.type
_entity_poly.pdbx_seq_one_letter_code
_entity_poly.pdbx_strand_id
1 'polypeptide(L)'
;MVIILVRRKLTDKTKETAMTHDHFVVQSPAKPAQQLLLLFHGVGDNPVAMGQIGSWFAPLFPDALIVSVGGVEPCGPAPGPPVVSPYRA
;
A
#
# COMPACT_ATOMS: atom_id res chain seq x y z
N MET A 1 10.59 -1.52 24.71
CA MET A 1 11.00 -2.58 23.78
C MET A 1 11.45 -1.90 22.49
N VAL A 2 12.76 -1.77 22.28
CA VAL A 2 13.36 -1.07 21.14
C VAL A 2 13.80 -2.14 20.14
N ILE A 3 13.12 -2.24 19.00
CA ILE A 3 13.47 -3.21 17.94
C ILE A 3 14.45 -2.51 17.00
N ILE A 4 15.74 -2.69 17.25
CA ILE A 4 16.81 -2.31 16.30
C ILE A 4 16.87 -3.41 15.24
N LEU A 5 16.25 -3.18 14.09
CA LEU A 5 16.38 -4.09 12.96
C LEU A 5 17.69 -3.83 12.24
N VAL A 6 18.77 -4.49 12.69
CA VAL A 6 19.96 -4.70 11.87
C VAL A 6 19.52 -5.41 10.58
N ARG A 7 19.80 -4.79 9.43
CA ARG A 7 19.57 -5.35 8.09
C ARG A 7 20.31 -6.68 7.94
N ARG A 8 19.66 -7.79 8.29
CA ARG A 8 20.12 -9.13 7.90
C ARG A 8 19.87 -9.28 6.41
N LYS A 9 20.95 -9.56 5.66
CA LYS A 9 20.85 -9.98 4.26
C LYS A 9 20.18 -11.36 4.25
N LEU A 10 18.87 -11.40 3.99
CA LEU A 10 18.13 -12.65 3.83
C LEU A 10 18.45 -13.23 2.45
N THR A 11 19.32 -14.23 2.43
CA THR A 11 19.32 -15.25 1.40
C THR A 11 18.67 -16.49 1.97
N ASP A 12 17.37 -16.69 1.74
CA ASP A 12 16.87 -18.05 1.55
C ASP A 12 15.53 -18.09 0.81
N LYS A 13 15.38 -19.15 0.02
CA LYS A 13 14.26 -19.47 -0.86
C LYS A 13 13.08 -20.04 -0.06
N THR A 14 12.49 -19.26 0.82
CA THR A 14 11.18 -19.60 1.37
C THR A 14 10.13 -18.95 0.48
N LYS A 15 9.28 -19.78 -0.13
CA LYS A 15 8.00 -19.36 -0.68
C LYS A 15 7.10 -19.01 0.51
N GLU A 16 7.48 -17.97 1.26
CA GLU A 16 6.54 -17.24 2.09
C GLU A 16 5.41 -16.89 1.14
N THR A 17 4.19 -17.33 1.46
CA THR A 17 3.00 -16.72 0.88
C THR A 17 3.07 -15.28 1.35
N ALA A 18 3.77 -14.46 0.56
CA ALA A 18 3.96 -13.06 0.86
C ALA A 18 2.56 -12.53 1.08
N MET A 19 2.29 -12.06 2.29
CA MET A 19 1.08 -11.30 2.59
C MET A 19 1.26 -9.94 1.89
N THR A 20 1.27 -9.96 0.56
CA THR A 20 1.31 -8.81 -0.34
C THR A 20 -0.04 -8.14 -0.23
N HIS A 21 -0.25 -7.45 0.89
CA HIS A 21 -1.27 -6.43 0.98
C HIS A 21 -0.78 -5.28 0.10
N ASP A 22 -1.59 -4.93 -0.90
CA ASP A 22 -1.34 -3.74 -1.71
C ASP A 22 -1.26 -2.55 -0.77
N HIS A 23 -0.16 -1.81 -0.83
CA HIS A 23 0.02 -0.60 -0.04
C HIS A 23 0.68 0.46 -0.91
N PHE A 24 0.30 1.70 -0.69
CA PHE A 24 0.78 2.85 -1.42
C PHE A 24 1.51 3.78 -0.46
N VAL A 25 2.82 3.91 -0.63
CA VAL A 25 3.64 4.83 0.17
C VAL A 25 3.52 6.23 -0.41
N VAL A 26 2.91 7.13 0.34
CA VAL A 26 2.74 8.53 -0.06
C VAL A 26 3.98 9.35 0.28
N GLN A 27 4.55 9.10 1.46
CA GLN A 27 5.76 9.76 1.93
C GLN A 27 6.59 8.77 2.75
N SER A 28 7.89 8.73 2.48
CA SER A 28 8.88 8.05 3.32
C SER A 28 10.01 9.03 3.64
N PRO A 29 10.23 9.35 4.93
CA PRO A 29 11.27 10.31 5.32
C PRO A 29 12.67 9.71 5.15
N ALA A 30 13.66 10.56 4.89
CA ALA A 30 15.06 10.14 4.74
C ALA A 30 15.70 9.66 6.06
N LYS A 31 15.19 10.17 7.19
CA LYS A 31 15.55 9.76 8.55
C LYS A 31 14.53 8.74 9.06
N PRO A 32 14.85 7.95 10.11
CA PRO A 32 13.86 7.10 10.75
C PRO A 32 12.58 7.87 11.07
N ALA A 33 11.44 7.35 10.62
CA ALA A 33 10.16 8.02 10.78
C ALA A 33 9.86 8.21 12.26
N GLN A 34 9.50 9.44 12.65
CA GLN A 34 9.12 9.75 14.04
C GLN A 34 7.64 9.41 14.29
N GLN A 35 6.87 9.24 13.21
CA GLN A 35 5.42 9.08 13.22
C GLN A 35 5.01 8.18 12.06
N LEU A 36 3.92 7.44 12.24
CA LEU A 36 3.32 6.61 11.21
C LEU A 36 1.87 7.05 11.02
N LEU A 37 1.52 7.45 9.79
CA LEU A 37 0.15 7.76 9.39
C LEU A 37 -0.36 6.67 8.44
N LEU A 38 -1.37 5.92 8.90
CA LEU A 38 -2.00 4.85 8.12
C LEU A 38 -3.35 5.32 7.58
N LEU A 39 -3.50 5.25 6.26
CA LEU A 39 -4.73 5.63 5.56
C LEU A 39 -5.45 4.38 5.08
N PHE A 40 -6.69 4.20 5.55
CA PHE A 40 -7.56 3.10 5.15
C PHE A 40 -8.61 3.63 4.18
N HIS A 41 -8.78 2.92 3.06
CA HIS A 41 -9.81 3.26 2.07
C HIS A 41 -11.18 2.67 2.47
N GLY A 42 -12.25 3.21 1.89
CA GLY A 42 -13.61 2.68 2.07
C GLY A 42 -13.82 1.35 1.33
N VAL A 43 -14.92 0.66 1.64
CA VAL A 43 -15.34 -0.56 0.93
C VAL A 43 -15.52 -0.26 -0.55
N GLY A 44 -14.92 -1.07 -1.44
CA GLY A 44 -15.01 -0.88 -2.89
C GLY A 44 -13.96 0.05 -3.51
N ASP A 45 -13.13 0.70 -2.70
CA ASP A 45 -12.06 1.60 -3.16
C ASP A 45 -10.68 0.93 -3.10
N ASN A 46 -9.61 1.67 -3.44
CA ASN A 46 -8.24 1.18 -3.49
C ASN A 46 -7.26 2.10 -2.74
N PRO A 47 -6.09 1.58 -2.31
CA PRO A 47 -5.12 2.38 -1.55
C PRO A 47 -4.47 3.52 -2.34
N VAL A 48 -4.48 3.49 -3.68
CA VAL A 48 -3.93 4.59 -4.51
C VAL A 48 -4.83 5.83 -4.43
N ALA A 49 -6.15 5.65 -4.40
CA ALA A 49 -7.11 6.75 -4.25
C ALA A 49 -6.90 7.52 -2.93
N MET A 50 -6.62 6.80 -1.84
CA MET A 50 -6.26 7.42 -0.55
C MET A 50 -4.86 8.03 -0.51
N GLY A 51 -3.98 7.63 -1.44
CA GLY A 51 -2.67 8.24 -1.59
C GLY A 51 -2.73 9.74 -1.87
N GLN A 52 -3.72 10.19 -2.64
CA GLN A 52 -3.89 11.61 -2.96
C GLN A 52 -4.25 12.44 -1.72
N ILE A 53 -5.10 11.91 -0.83
CA ILE A 53 -5.40 12.56 0.45
C ILE A 53 -4.16 12.60 1.35
N GLY A 54 -3.37 11.52 1.34
CA GLY A 54 -2.09 11.46 2.07
C GLY A 54 -1.13 12.59 1.70
N SER A 55 -1.16 13.07 0.46
CA SER A 55 -0.26 14.13 -0.01
C SER A 55 -0.50 15.47 0.69
N TRP A 56 -1.71 15.72 1.20
CA TRP A 56 -2.01 16.94 1.96
C TRP A 56 -1.39 16.93 3.36
N PHE A 57 -1.13 15.73 3.91
CA PHE A 57 -0.48 15.57 5.20
C PHE A 57 1.04 15.60 5.13
N ALA A 58 1.63 15.24 3.98
CA ALA A 58 3.07 15.24 3.74
C ALA A 58 3.78 16.55 4.19
N PRO A 59 3.33 17.76 3.81
CA PRO A 59 3.98 19.00 4.27
C PRO A 59 3.75 19.31 5.76
N LEU A 60 2.67 18.80 6.37
CA LEU A 60 2.35 19.04 7.78
C LEU A 60 3.16 18.12 8.71
N PHE A 61 3.52 16.94 8.22
CA PHE A 61 4.25 15.92 8.96
C PHE A 61 5.46 15.42 8.15
N PRO A 62 6.51 16.25 7.98
CA PRO A 62 7.64 15.93 7.09
C PRO A 62 8.46 14.72 7.53
N ASP A 63 8.43 14.39 8.82
CA ASP A 63 9.14 13.24 9.40
C ASP A 63 8.25 11.99 9.56
N ALA A 64 7.03 12.01 9.02
CA ALA A 64 6.12 10.88 9.09
C ALA A 64 6.27 9.94 7.89
N LEU A 65 6.17 8.64 8.16
CA LEU A 65 5.90 7.64 7.15
C LEU A 65 4.38 7.63 6.91
N ILE A 66 3.95 7.96 5.68
CA ILE A 66 2.53 8.02 5.31
C ILE A 66 2.25 6.91 4.31
N VAL A 67 1.39 5.97 4.69
CA VAL A 67 1.09 4.78 3.89
C VAL A 67 -0.41 4.61 3.82
N SER A 68 -0.93 4.42 2.61
CA SER A 68 -2.27 3.90 2.41
C SER A 68 -2.24 2.38 2.27
N VAL A 69 -3.09 1.69 3.00
CA VAL A 69 -3.14 0.23 3.07
C VAL A 69 -4.39 -0.27 2.37
N GLY A 70 -4.21 -1.22 1.47
CA GLY A 70 -5.27 -1.93 0.77
C GLY A 70 -5.97 -2.93 1.67
N GLY A 71 -7.25 -3.17 1.41
CA GLY A 71 -8.03 -4.22 2.05
C GLY A 71 -7.41 -5.61 1.86
N VAL A 72 -7.78 -6.54 2.75
CA VAL A 72 -7.29 -7.92 2.71
C VAL A 72 -7.78 -8.67 1.47
N GLU A 73 -8.96 -8.29 0.96
CA GLU A 73 -9.59 -8.89 -0.21
C GLU A 73 -10.16 -7.79 -1.12
N PRO A 74 -10.11 -7.95 -2.46
CA PRO A 74 -10.84 -7.09 -3.38
C PRO A 74 -12.33 -7.10 -3.06
N CYS A 75 -12.95 -5.92 -3.03
CA CYS A 75 -14.40 -5.83 -2.87
C CYS A 75 -15.08 -6.11 -4.21
N GLY A 76 -16.01 -7.07 -4.23
CA GLY A 76 -16.84 -7.40 -5.38
C GLY A 76 -16.32 -8.57 -6.21
N PRO A 77 -17.11 -9.03 -7.21
CA PRO A 77 -16.66 -10.08 -8.13
C PRO A 77 -15.38 -9.63 -8.85
N ALA A 78 -14.46 -10.56 -9.09
CA ALA A 78 -13.36 -10.30 -10.01
C ALA A 78 -13.91 -9.72 -11.32
N PRO A 79 -13.22 -8.73 -11.94
CA PRO A 79 -13.64 -8.22 -13.24
C PRO A 79 -13.90 -9.41 -14.15
N GLY A 80 -15.11 -9.46 -14.71
CA GLY A 80 -15.45 -10.48 -15.68
C GLY A 80 -14.42 -10.48 -16.81
N PRO A 81 -14.21 -11.61 -17.50
CA PRO A 81 -13.30 -11.64 -18.64
C PRO A 81 -13.65 -10.49 -19.59
N PRO A 82 -12.65 -9.82 -20.17
CA PRO A 82 -12.89 -8.68 -21.05
C PRO A 82 -13.90 -9.10 -22.10
N VAL A 83 -15.03 -8.38 -22.16
CA VAL A 83 -16.09 -8.64 -23.12
C VAL A 83 -15.51 -8.31 -24.49
N VAL A 84 -15.07 -9.33 -25.21
CA VAL A 84 -14.68 -9.19 -26.60
C VAL A 84 -15.94 -8.82 -27.37
N SER A 85 -16.08 -7.55 -27.75
CA SER A 85 -17.18 -7.12 -28.61
C SER A 85 -17.08 -7.90 -29.92
N PRO A 86 -18.08 -8.73 -30.28
CA PRO A 86 -18.04 -9.52 -31.52
C PRO A 86 -18.16 -8.67 -32.79
N TYR A 87 -18.26 -7.34 -32.66
CA TYR A 87 -18.51 -6.41 -33.77
C TYR A 87 -17.33 -5.50 -34.13
N ARG A 88 -16.10 -5.82 -33.73
CA ARG A 88 -14.91 -5.09 -34.23
C ARG A 88 -14.39 -5.76 -35.51
N ALA A 89 -14.95 -5.36 -36.66
CA ALA A 89 -14.37 -5.51 -37.98
C ALA A 89 -13.63 -4.22 -38.38
#